data_AF-A0A426XMS2-F1
#
_entry.id   AF-A0A426XMS2-F1
#
_cell.length_a   1.000
_cell.length_b   1.000
_cell.length_c   1.000
_cell.angle_alpha   90.00
_cell.angle_beta   90.00
_cell.angle_gamma   90.00
#
_symmetry.space_group_name_H-M   'P 1'
#
loop_
_entity.id
_entity.type
_entity.pdbx_description
1 polymer ?
#
loop_
_entity_poly.entity_id
_entity_poly.type
_entity_poly.pdbx_seq_one_letter_code
_entity_poly.pdbx_strand_id
1 'polypeptide(L)'
;GTRFLPLLLLPWLIPVEINRRRSTVDGRFRRYRLVAGGPPSGQLADRYIPPVGHQIQDCRGTGSEQRRSYHSWVKGSINDVLIPIESYHLFDPFGRRIKHETRFDYDRIPAVVELCIQAGVDFPEYPSRRRTSPIRMLGKKVIDRGGYVEEPKPHLSENCRSLLAELDTYGAHFEQPPLSASDTRRLAERTLKAYCSVRRGVRQLMKKYSVKACGYCSEVHVGPWGHNAKLCGAFKHQWRDGKHGWQDAILDEVIPPNYVWHLRDPHGPPLRTALRRYYGKVPAVVEVCVQAGAVIPESYKPMMRLDIIIPDTEEARLVA
;
A
#
# COMPACT_ATOMS: atom_id res chain seq x y z
N GLY A 1 -7.71 -34.79 4.66
CA GLY A 1 -8.60 -33.74 5.16
C GLY A 1 -7.78 -32.64 5.79
N THR A 2 -7.56 -31.55 5.06
CA THR A 2 -7.00 -30.26 5.53
C THR A 2 -7.07 -29.33 4.32
N ARG A 3 -8.28 -28.80 4.05
CA ARG A 3 -8.48 -27.79 3.00
C ARG A 3 -7.90 -26.47 3.53
N PHE A 4 -6.82 -26.03 2.91
CA PHE A 4 -6.23 -24.70 3.08
C PHE A 4 -7.30 -23.64 2.78
N LEU A 5 -7.81 -22.99 3.83
CA LEU A 5 -8.53 -21.71 3.75
C LEU A 5 -7.51 -20.57 3.78
N PRO A 6 -7.09 -20.02 2.62
CA PRO A 6 -6.77 -18.60 2.58
C PRO A 6 -7.36 -17.89 1.34
N LEU A 7 -8.36 -18.47 0.67
CA LEU A 7 -8.86 -18.00 -0.61
C LEU A 7 -10.04 -17.00 -0.58
N LEU A 8 -10.47 -16.53 0.60
CA LEU A 8 -11.62 -15.60 0.71
C LEU A 8 -11.26 -14.16 1.13
N LEU A 9 -9.97 -13.81 1.22
CA LEU A 9 -9.55 -12.49 1.74
C LEU A 9 -8.64 -11.69 0.81
N LEU A 10 -8.25 -12.24 -0.34
CA LEU A 10 -7.49 -11.52 -1.36
C LEU A 10 -8.31 -10.47 -2.17
N PRO A 11 -9.64 -10.59 -2.37
CA PRO A 11 -10.41 -9.57 -3.08
C PRO A 11 -10.60 -8.24 -2.33
N TRP A 12 -10.24 -8.17 -1.04
CA TRP A 12 -10.63 -7.06 -0.17
C TRP A 12 -9.52 -6.05 0.16
N LEU A 13 -8.31 -6.20 -0.39
CA LEU A 13 -7.17 -5.42 0.13
C LEU A 13 -6.23 -4.78 -0.88
N ILE A 14 -6.32 -5.01 -2.19
CA ILE A 14 -5.36 -4.39 -3.11
C ILE A 14 -5.96 -4.18 -4.49
N PRO A 15 -6.26 -2.93 -4.86
CA PRO A 15 -6.66 -2.61 -6.23
C PRO A 15 -5.50 -1.88 -7.01
N VAL A 16 -5.30 -2.20 -8.31
CA VAL A 16 -4.42 -1.56 -9.32
C VAL A 16 -5.14 -1.42 -10.67
N GLU A 17 -4.93 -0.29 -11.36
CA GLU A 17 -5.44 -0.01 -12.72
C GLU A 17 -4.41 -0.32 -13.82
N ILE A 18 -4.91 -0.80 -14.97
CA ILE A 18 -4.20 -1.07 -16.22
C ILE A 18 -4.09 0.22 -17.06
N ASN A 19 -2.86 0.73 -17.17
CA ASN A 19 -2.31 1.46 -18.32
C ASN A 19 -3.06 2.74 -18.82
N ARG A 20 -2.75 3.92 -18.25
CA ARG A 20 -2.60 5.17 -19.02
C ARG A 20 -1.81 6.25 -18.26
N ARG A 21 -0.77 6.77 -18.94
CA ARG A 21 0.03 7.99 -18.69
C ARG A 21 0.02 8.54 -17.25
N ARG A 22 1.19 8.49 -16.60
CA ARG A 22 1.63 9.59 -15.73
C ARG A 22 1.52 10.89 -16.53
N SER A 23 0.43 11.63 -16.35
CA SER A 23 0.47 13.06 -16.51
C SER A 23 1.16 13.58 -15.25
N THR A 24 2.44 13.89 -15.37
CA THR A 24 3.05 14.90 -14.51
C THR A 24 2.43 16.24 -14.91
N VAL A 25 1.19 16.48 -14.51
CA VAL A 25 0.57 17.80 -14.59
C VAL A 25 0.26 18.19 -13.15
N ASP A 26 0.91 19.26 -12.73
CA ASP A 26 0.95 19.83 -11.39
C ASP A 26 1.72 19.01 -10.35
N GLY A 27 3.03 19.31 -10.24
CA GLY A 27 3.87 18.96 -9.10
C GLY A 27 3.40 19.61 -7.80
N ARG A 28 2.22 19.22 -7.29
CA ARG A 28 1.66 19.57 -6.00
C ARG A 28 1.58 18.31 -5.14
N PHE A 29 2.55 18.12 -4.25
CA PHE A 29 2.38 17.18 -3.14
C PHE A 29 1.31 17.75 -2.20
N ARG A 30 0.11 17.14 -2.21
CA ARG A 30 -0.99 17.44 -1.27
C ARG A 30 -1.01 16.32 -0.21
N ARG A 31 -1.33 16.65 1.05
CA ARG A 31 -1.62 15.62 2.07
C ARG A 31 -3.13 15.47 2.21
N TYR A 32 -3.57 14.23 2.23
CA TYR A 32 -4.97 13.84 2.11
C TYR A 32 -5.62 13.65 3.50
N ARG A 33 -6.90 13.96 3.59
CA ARG A 33 -7.82 13.77 4.72
C ARG A 33 -8.67 12.56 4.40
N LEU A 34 -8.72 11.58 5.28
CA LEU A 34 -9.70 10.50 5.15
C LEU A 34 -11.10 11.07 5.43
N VAL A 35 -11.95 11.09 4.40
CA VAL A 35 -13.35 11.54 4.49
C VAL A 35 -14.24 10.36 4.17
N ALA A 36 -14.87 9.76 5.18
CA ALA A 36 -16.10 9.02 4.94
C ALA A 36 -17.18 10.03 4.52
N GLY A 37 -18.02 9.71 3.53
CA GLY A 37 -19.11 10.58 3.04
C GLY A 37 -20.43 10.34 3.78
N GLY A 38 -21.23 11.39 4.02
CA GLY A 38 -22.50 11.31 4.76
C GLY A 38 -23.28 12.63 4.73
N PRO A 39 -24.64 12.58 4.60
CA PRO A 39 -25.48 13.69 4.13
C PRO A 39 -25.79 14.78 5.19
N PRO A 40 -26.37 15.93 4.78
CA PRO A 40 -26.83 16.98 5.67
C PRO A 40 -28.29 16.77 6.08
N SER A 41 -28.55 16.42 7.33
CA SER A 41 -29.85 16.67 7.97
C SER A 41 -29.73 16.48 9.49
N GLY A 42 -30.32 17.44 10.21
CA GLY A 42 -30.16 17.61 11.64
C GLY A 42 -30.89 16.57 12.48
N GLN A 43 -30.15 15.98 13.41
CA GLN A 43 -30.56 15.68 14.78
C GLN A 43 -29.28 15.27 15.53
N LEU A 44 -29.14 15.79 16.75
CA LEU A 44 -27.98 15.64 17.63
C LEU A 44 -27.87 14.21 18.16
N ALA A 45 -27.26 13.31 17.40
CA ALA A 45 -26.56 12.12 17.87
C ALA A 45 -25.88 11.44 16.67
N ASP A 46 -24.64 10.99 16.86
CA ASP A 46 -23.88 10.11 15.97
C ASP A 46 -23.49 10.67 14.60
N ARG A 47 -22.37 11.42 14.52
CA ARG A 47 -21.48 11.44 13.34
C ARG A 47 -20.14 12.18 13.59
N TYR A 48 -19.07 11.58 13.07
CA TYR A 48 -17.98 12.20 12.29
C TYR A 48 -16.66 12.65 12.96
N ILE A 49 -15.59 12.00 12.47
CA ILE A 49 -14.28 12.49 12.01
C ILE A 49 -13.92 13.93 12.45
N PRO A 50 -12.74 14.17 13.04
CA PRO A 50 -12.30 15.51 13.42
C PRO A 50 -12.41 16.48 12.22
N PRO A 51 -13.11 17.62 12.35
CA PRO A 51 -13.51 18.49 11.24
C PRO A 51 -12.33 19.15 10.51
N VAL A 52 -11.12 19.09 11.07
CA VAL A 52 -9.91 19.69 10.55
C VAL A 52 -8.76 18.68 10.74
N GLY A 53 -7.95 18.46 9.70
CA GLY A 53 -6.72 17.68 9.87
C GLY A 53 -5.77 18.38 10.84
N HIS A 54 -4.66 17.73 11.20
CA HIS A 54 -3.76 18.27 12.23
C HIS A 54 -3.23 19.67 11.88
N GLN A 55 -2.93 20.46 12.91
CA GLN A 55 -2.32 21.79 12.82
C GLN A 55 -0.79 21.75 12.97
N ILE A 56 -0.17 20.58 12.80
CA ILE A 56 1.28 20.44 12.77
C ILE A 56 1.85 21.04 11.47
N GLN A 57 2.80 21.95 11.61
CA GLN A 57 3.49 22.65 10.52
C GLN A 57 4.64 21.79 9.94
N ASP A 58 4.30 20.71 9.24
CA ASP A 58 5.28 19.81 8.61
C ASP A 58 4.99 19.57 7.13
N CYS A 59 4.22 20.45 6.49
CA CYS A 59 3.98 20.40 5.06
C CYS A 59 5.24 20.74 4.29
N ARG A 60 5.68 19.81 3.45
CA ARG A 60 6.75 19.98 2.46
C ARG A 60 6.22 20.07 1.03
N GLY A 61 4.91 20.25 0.89
CA GLY A 61 4.25 20.34 -0.39
C GLY A 61 4.56 21.66 -1.09
N THR A 62 4.36 21.69 -2.40
CA THR A 62 4.48 22.90 -3.20
C THR A 62 3.54 23.98 -2.67
N GLY A 63 4.06 25.20 -2.55
CA GLY A 63 3.32 26.31 -1.96
C GLY A 63 3.12 26.22 -0.43
N SER A 64 3.96 25.42 0.25
CA SER A 64 3.93 25.32 1.73
C SER A 64 4.50 26.55 2.42
N GLU A 65 5.50 27.21 1.81
CA GLU A 65 6.12 28.44 2.34
C GLU A 65 5.07 29.55 2.53
N GLN A 66 4.21 29.80 1.55
CA GLN A 66 3.14 30.80 1.65
C GLN A 66 2.12 30.45 2.73
N ARG A 67 1.97 29.16 3.05
CA ARG A 67 1.05 28.65 4.08
C ARG A 67 1.78 28.34 5.39
N ARG A 68 3.00 28.87 5.60
CA ARG A 68 3.81 28.65 6.82
C ARG A 68 3.88 27.18 7.23
N SER A 69 4.06 26.30 6.25
CA SER A 69 4.13 24.84 6.40
C SER A 69 2.89 24.15 6.98
N TYR A 70 1.74 24.84 7.07
CA TYR A 70 0.45 24.19 7.32
C TYR A 70 0.04 23.32 6.13
N HIS A 71 -0.89 22.39 6.35
CA HIS A 71 -1.45 21.54 5.29
C HIS A 71 -2.70 22.14 4.69
N SER A 72 -2.94 21.84 3.41
CA SER A 72 -4.22 22.03 2.74
C SER A 72 -4.83 20.64 2.59
N TRP A 73 -5.87 20.39 3.36
CA TRP A 73 -6.48 19.07 3.48
C TRP A 73 -7.52 18.87 2.38
N VAL A 74 -7.44 17.72 1.69
CA VAL A 74 -8.37 17.31 0.62
C VAL A 74 -8.94 15.93 0.92
N LYS A 75 -10.09 15.55 0.36
CA LYS A 75 -10.59 14.17 0.51
C LYS A 75 -9.57 13.16 -0.04
N GLY A 76 -9.27 12.17 0.77
CA GLY A 76 -8.34 11.08 0.50
C GLY A 76 -9.03 9.86 -0.06
N SER A 77 -8.23 9.06 -0.75
CA SER A 77 -8.58 7.80 -1.37
C SER A 77 -7.99 6.62 -0.58
N ILE A 78 -8.35 5.39 -0.98
CA ILE A 78 -7.75 4.19 -0.41
C ILE A 78 -6.23 4.11 -0.70
N ASN A 79 -5.76 4.67 -1.82
CA ASN A 79 -4.32 4.75 -2.14
C ASN A 79 -3.54 5.67 -1.19
N ASP A 80 -4.24 6.58 -0.50
CA ASP A 80 -3.66 7.41 0.55
C ASP A 80 -3.60 6.68 1.91
N VAL A 81 -4.22 5.51 2.03
CA VAL A 81 -4.18 4.64 3.22
C VAL A 81 -3.21 3.48 3.00
N LEU A 82 -3.39 2.78 1.88
CA LEU A 82 -2.61 1.64 1.43
C LEU A 82 -1.79 2.10 0.23
N ILE A 83 -0.49 2.26 0.41
CA ILE A 83 0.39 2.71 -0.67
C ILE A 83 0.55 1.55 -1.66
N PRO A 84 0.05 1.67 -2.91
CA PRO A 84 0.18 0.62 -3.89
C PRO A 84 1.65 0.49 -4.31
N ILE A 85 2.18 -0.72 -4.21
CA ILE A 85 3.48 -1.10 -4.77
C ILE A 85 3.24 -2.09 -5.88
N GLU A 86 3.70 -1.74 -7.08
CA GLU A 86 3.58 -2.58 -8.26
C GLU A 86 4.88 -3.33 -8.54
N SER A 87 4.74 -4.45 -9.24
CA SER A 87 5.82 -5.19 -9.89
C SER A 87 5.38 -5.52 -11.32
N TYR A 88 6.35 -5.75 -12.18
CA TYR A 88 6.04 -6.41 -13.45
C TYR A 88 5.56 -7.84 -13.19
N HIS A 89 4.55 -8.26 -13.94
CA HIS A 89 4.16 -9.66 -14.02
C HIS A 89 5.19 -10.45 -14.83
N LEU A 90 5.52 -11.67 -14.36
CA LEU A 90 6.43 -12.58 -15.05
C LEU A 90 5.80 -13.94 -15.22
N PHE A 91 5.57 -14.35 -16.47
CA PHE A 91 5.20 -15.73 -16.77
C PHE A 91 6.23 -16.73 -16.22
N ASP A 92 7.53 -16.42 -16.36
CA ASP A 92 8.61 -17.22 -15.78
C ASP A 92 9.64 -16.30 -15.09
N PRO A 93 9.73 -16.31 -13.75
CA PRO A 93 10.68 -15.47 -13.00
C PRO A 93 12.15 -15.73 -13.33
N PHE A 94 12.45 -16.88 -13.96
CA PHE A 94 13.79 -17.25 -14.42
C PHE A 94 13.95 -17.17 -15.94
N GLY A 95 12.95 -16.62 -16.63
CA GLY A 95 12.91 -16.44 -18.07
C GLY A 95 13.75 -15.27 -18.57
N ARG A 96 13.18 -14.50 -19.51
CA ARG A 96 13.85 -13.31 -20.06
C ARG A 96 13.76 -12.17 -19.07
N ARG A 97 14.89 -11.50 -18.80
CA ARG A 97 14.87 -10.27 -17.99
C ARG A 97 14.22 -9.15 -18.81
N ILE A 98 13.27 -8.46 -18.22
CA ILE A 98 12.59 -7.30 -18.81
C ILE A 98 13.63 -6.23 -19.12
N LYS A 99 13.69 -5.81 -20.39
CA LYS A 99 14.55 -4.71 -20.85
C LYS A 99 13.77 -3.39 -20.84
N HIS A 100 14.47 -2.27 -20.98
CA HIS A 100 13.80 -0.97 -20.99
C HIS A 100 12.87 -0.82 -22.20
N GLU A 101 13.30 -1.31 -23.35
CA GLU A 101 12.60 -1.17 -24.63
C GLU A 101 11.31 -2.00 -24.66
N THR A 102 11.35 -3.19 -24.06
CA THR A 102 10.22 -4.15 -24.01
C THR A 102 9.35 -3.96 -22.77
N ARG A 103 9.56 -2.91 -21.97
CA ARG A 103 8.89 -2.77 -20.66
C ARG A 103 7.37 -2.62 -20.75
N PHE A 104 6.88 -2.19 -21.90
CA PHE A 104 5.45 -1.98 -22.14
C PHE A 104 4.75 -3.26 -22.62
N ASP A 105 5.53 -4.31 -22.90
CA ASP A 105 5.01 -5.63 -23.27
C ASP A 105 4.63 -6.46 -22.03
N TYR A 106 4.88 -5.92 -20.83
CA TYR A 106 4.62 -6.57 -19.55
C TYR A 106 3.63 -5.75 -18.73
N ASP A 107 2.68 -6.44 -18.12
CA ASP A 107 1.74 -5.82 -17.20
C ASP A 107 2.41 -5.44 -15.88
N ARG A 108 1.87 -4.39 -15.27
CA ARG A 108 2.20 -3.93 -13.93
C ARG A 108 1.05 -4.30 -13.02
N ILE A 109 1.32 -5.13 -12.02
CA ILE A 109 0.32 -5.61 -11.05
C ILE A 109 0.83 -5.38 -9.63
N PRO A 110 -0.01 -5.41 -8.59
CA PRO A 110 0.48 -5.22 -7.24
C PRO A 110 1.52 -6.28 -6.87
N ALA A 111 2.63 -5.89 -6.26
CA ALA A 111 3.74 -6.78 -5.95
C ALA A 111 3.33 -7.95 -5.03
N VAL A 112 2.34 -7.72 -4.15
CA VAL A 112 1.75 -8.79 -3.33
C VAL A 112 1.00 -9.81 -4.19
N VAL A 113 0.28 -9.36 -5.22
CA VAL A 113 -0.45 -10.25 -6.15
C VAL A 113 0.54 -11.06 -6.97
N GLU A 114 1.57 -10.43 -7.53
CA GLU A 114 2.63 -11.14 -8.25
C GLU A 114 3.34 -12.17 -7.34
N LEU A 115 3.63 -11.81 -6.08
CA LEU A 115 4.21 -12.74 -5.11
C LEU A 115 3.29 -13.94 -4.83
N CYS A 116 1.98 -13.71 -4.73
CA CYS A 116 0.99 -14.78 -4.61
C CYS A 116 0.95 -15.67 -5.87
N ILE A 117 1.03 -15.08 -7.07
CA ILE A 117 1.08 -15.81 -8.34
C ILE A 117 2.30 -16.73 -8.39
N GLN A 118 3.49 -16.20 -8.05
CA GLN A 118 4.72 -17.00 -7.99
C GLN A 118 4.67 -18.06 -6.89
N ALA A 119 3.90 -17.83 -5.83
CA ALA A 119 3.65 -18.79 -4.76
C ALA A 119 2.69 -19.93 -5.13
N GLY A 120 2.09 -19.89 -6.32
CA GLY A 120 1.21 -20.93 -6.83
C GLY A 120 -0.28 -20.58 -6.83
N VAL A 121 -0.65 -19.31 -6.58
CA VAL A 121 -2.02 -18.85 -6.82
C VAL A 121 -2.21 -18.68 -8.32
N ASP A 122 -3.25 -19.29 -8.88
CA ASP A 122 -3.55 -19.21 -10.30
C ASP A 122 -4.52 -18.05 -10.55
N PHE A 123 -4.11 -17.13 -11.42
CA PHE A 123 -4.94 -16.07 -11.98
C PHE A 123 -4.96 -16.24 -13.50
N PRO A 124 -6.11 -16.54 -14.13
CA PRO A 124 -6.20 -16.80 -15.57
C PRO A 124 -5.69 -15.63 -16.45
N GLU A 125 -5.77 -14.41 -15.95
CA GLU A 125 -5.33 -13.18 -16.62
C GLU A 125 -3.80 -13.00 -16.54
N TYR A 126 -3.19 -13.56 -15.50
CA TYR A 126 -1.77 -13.45 -15.20
C TYR A 126 -1.16 -14.86 -15.06
N PRO A 127 -1.06 -15.61 -16.17
CA PRO A 127 -0.58 -16.97 -16.15
C PRO A 127 0.87 -17.03 -15.68
N SER A 128 1.24 -18.10 -14.98
CA SER A 128 2.62 -18.29 -14.56
C SER A 128 3.06 -19.75 -14.75
N ARG A 129 4.27 -19.92 -15.26
CA ARG A 129 4.88 -21.22 -15.55
C ARG A 129 5.12 -21.98 -14.25
N ARG A 130 4.34 -23.05 -14.06
CA ARG A 130 4.55 -24.01 -12.97
C ARG A 130 5.65 -24.99 -13.37
N ARG A 131 6.83 -24.84 -12.78
CA ARG A 131 7.99 -25.70 -13.06
C ARG A 131 7.89 -27.01 -12.28
N THR A 132 7.89 -28.13 -12.99
CA THR A 132 8.01 -29.48 -12.41
C THR A 132 9.48 -29.90 -12.26
N SER A 133 10.35 -29.42 -13.14
CA SER A 133 11.79 -29.62 -13.06
C SER A 133 12.49 -28.43 -12.37
N PRO A 134 13.42 -28.69 -11.44
CA PRO A 134 14.16 -27.63 -10.76
C PRO A 134 15.14 -26.96 -11.71
N ILE A 135 15.43 -25.69 -11.44
CA ILE A 135 16.41 -24.90 -12.19
C ILE A 135 17.81 -25.28 -11.73
N ARG A 136 18.71 -25.56 -12.68
CA ARG A 136 20.09 -25.92 -12.34
C ARG A 136 20.92 -24.66 -12.20
N MET A 137 21.47 -24.47 -11.01
CA MET A 137 22.28 -23.31 -10.63
C MET A 137 23.71 -23.76 -10.31
N LEU A 138 24.71 -22.98 -10.71
CA LEU A 138 26.09 -23.06 -10.21
C LEU A 138 26.42 -21.73 -9.52
N GLY A 139 26.40 -21.73 -8.19
CA GLY A 139 26.44 -20.49 -7.42
C GLY A 139 25.28 -19.56 -7.81
N LYS A 140 25.61 -18.34 -8.26
CA LYS A 140 24.62 -17.34 -8.73
C LYS A 140 24.28 -17.46 -10.23
N LYS A 141 24.92 -18.36 -10.96
CA LYS A 141 24.74 -18.50 -12.41
C LYS A 141 23.73 -19.61 -12.72
N VAL A 142 22.74 -19.30 -13.54
CA VAL A 142 21.79 -20.29 -14.08
C VAL A 142 22.51 -21.09 -15.17
N ILE A 143 22.61 -22.41 -15.00
CA ILE A 143 23.18 -23.32 -15.99
C ILE A 143 22.11 -23.77 -16.97
N ASP A 144 20.95 -24.15 -16.45
CA ASP A 144 19.84 -24.67 -17.25
C ASP A 144 18.50 -24.18 -16.70
N ARG A 145 17.68 -23.66 -17.62
CA ARG A 145 16.34 -23.13 -17.38
C ARG A 145 15.25 -24.12 -17.77
N GLY A 146 15.58 -25.31 -18.28
CA GLY A 146 14.60 -26.27 -18.79
C GLY A 146 13.83 -25.71 -20.00
N GLY A 147 14.54 -25.03 -20.91
CA GLY A 147 13.97 -24.43 -22.11
C GLY A 147 13.06 -23.20 -21.89
N TYR A 148 12.74 -22.52 -22.99
CA TYR A 148 11.72 -21.47 -23.02
C TYR A 148 10.37 -22.09 -23.37
N VAL A 149 9.32 -21.64 -22.69
CA VAL A 149 7.94 -21.98 -22.99
C VAL A 149 7.28 -20.70 -23.46
N GLU A 150 6.53 -20.76 -24.56
CA GLU A 150 5.73 -19.61 -24.99
C GLU A 150 4.66 -19.31 -23.95
N GLU A 151 4.52 -18.02 -23.66
CA GLU A 151 3.52 -17.54 -22.73
C GLU A 151 2.11 -17.79 -23.31
N PRO A 152 1.19 -18.40 -22.55
CA PRO A 152 -0.18 -18.56 -22.98
C PRO A 152 -0.80 -17.19 -23.27
N LYS A 153 -1.59 -17.09 -24.34
CA LYS A 153 -2.39 -15.89 -24.56
C LYS A 153 -3.38 -15.71 -23.38
N PRO A 154 -3.45 -14.52 -22.76
CA PRO A 154 -4.39 -14.26 -21.68
C PRO A 154 -5.81 -14.56 -22.14
N HIS A 155 -6.54 -15.34 -21.36
CA HIS A 155 -7.94 -15.67 -21.63
C HIS A 155 -8.81 -14.74 -20.79
N LEU A 156 -9.35 -13.69 -21.39
CA LEU A 156 -10.26 -12.74 -20.73
C LEU A 156 -11.67 -13.36 -20.66
N SER A 157 -11.99 -14.03 -19.56
CA SER A 157 -13.36 -14.46 -19.25
C SER A 157 -14.17 -13.32 -18.63
N GLU A 158 -15.50 -13.41 -18.66
CA GLU A 158 -16.39 -12.41 -18.02
C GLU A 158 -16.13 -12.29 -16.50
N ASN A 159 -15.80 -13.41 -15.84
CA ASN A 159 -15.41 -13.44 -14.43
C ASN A 159 -14.08 -12.72 -14.18
N CYS A 160 -13.17 -12.76 -15.16
CA CYS A 160 -11.89 -12.07 -15.12
C CYS A 160 -12.06 -10.55 -15.10
N ARG A 161 -13.03 -10.05 -15.86
CA ARG A 161 -13.38 -8.61 -15.88
C ARG A 161 -13.95 -8.15 -14.54
N SER A 162 -14.71 -9.01 -13.85
CA SER A 162 -15.23 -8.70 -12.50
C SER A 162 -14.11 -8.62 -11.46
N LEU A 163 -13.16 -9.56 -11.48
CA LEU A 163 -11.99 -9.50 -10.59
C LEU A 163 -11.13 -8.27 -10.90
N LEU A 164 -10.91 -7.94 -12.17
CA LEU A 164 -10.17 -6.73 -12.57
C LEU A 164 -10.91 -5.42 -12.22
N ALA A 165 -12.24 -5.40 -12.25
CA ALA A 165 -13.04 -4.26 -11.80
C ALA A 165 -13.06 -4.10 -10.27
N GLU A 166 -13.03 -5.21 -9.52
CA GLU A 166 -12.81 -5.21 -8.07
C GLU A 166 -11.39 -4.77 -7.69
N LEU A 167 -10.43 -4.97 -8.60
CA LEU A 167 -9.07 -4.49 -8.51
C LEU A 167 -8.93 -3.01 -8.95
N ASP A 168 -9.96 -2.24 -9.28
CA ASP A 168 -9.78 -0.81 -9.59
C ASP A 168 -10.00 0.10 -8.37
N THR A 169 -8.93 0.75 -7.88
CA THR A 169 -9.00 1.69 -6.73
C THR A 169 -9.59 3.04 -7.13
N TYR A 170 -9.48 3.40 -8.41
CA TYR A 170 -9.84 4.72 -8.91
C TYR A 170 -11.33 4.79 -9.26
N GLY A 171 -11.94 3.66 -9.63
CA GLY A 171 -13.37 3.55 -9.95
C GLY A 171 -14.32 3.40 -8.75
N ALA A 172 -13.82 3.08 -7.55
CA ALA A 172 -14.65 2.83 -6.37
C ALA A 172 -15.20 4.11 -5.69
N HIS A 173 -15.84 4.99 -6.45
CA HIS A 173 -16.82 5.94 -5.91
C HIS A 173 -18.15 5.21 -5.66
N PHE A 174 -18.12 4.17 -4.82
CA PHE A 174 -19.37 3.61 -4.33
C PHE A 174 -19.89 4.54 -3.26
N GLU A 175 -20.88 5.37 -3.62
CA GLU A 175 -21.80 5.94 -2.65
C GLU A 175 -22.59 4.80 -2.02
N GLN A 176 -21.93 4.06 -1.13
CA GLN A 176 -22.61 3.08 -0.30
C GLN A 176 -23.36 3.84 0.79
N PRO A 177 -24.61 3.42 1.09
CA PRO A 177 -25.35 4.01 2.19
C PRO A 177 -24.53 3.90 3.49
N PRO A 178 -24.59 4.93 4.34
CA PRO A 178 -23.86 4.92 5.60
C PRO A 178 -24.26 3.70 6.44
N LEU A 179 -23.28 2.90 6.82
CA LEU A 179 -23.47 1.74 7.68
C LEU A 179 -23.79 2.18 9.11
N SER A 180 -24.44 1.30 9.88
CA SER A 180 -24.62 1.52 11.32
C SER A 180 -23.25 1.58 12.03
N ALA A 181 -23.21 2.17 13.23
CA ALA A 181 -21.97 2.23 14.01
C ALA A 181 -21.43 0.82 14.35
N SER A 182 -22.32 -0.13 14.60
CA SER A 182 -21.97 -1.53 14.87
C SER A 182 -21.37 -2.22 13.64
N ASP A 183 -21.98 -2.04 12.47
CA ASP A 183 -21.49 -2.63 11.22
C ASP A 183 -20.15 -2.02 10.81
N THR A 184 -19.99 -0.70 11.02
CA THR A 184 -18.73 0.02 10.77
C THR A 184 -17.60 -0.54 11.65
N ARG A 185 -17.85 -0.75 12.94
CA ARG A 185 -16.89 -1.38 13.87
C ARG A 185 -16.50 -2.78 13.39
N ARG A 186 -17.48 -3.62 13.07
CA ARG A 186 -17.25 -4.99 12.62
C ARG A 186 -16.45 -5.04 11.32
N LEU A 187 -16.72 -4.11 10.39
CA LEU A 187 -15.95 -3.97 9.17
C LEU A 187 -14.49 -3.56 9.48
N ALA A 188 -14.29 -2.57 10.35
CA ALA A 188 -12.97 -2.12 10.76
C ALA A 188 -12.13 -3.23 11.41
N GLU A 189 -12.72 -4.04 12.30
CA GLU A 189 -12.05 -5.19 12.91
C GLU A 189 -11.65 -6.24 11.87
N ARG A 190 -12.53 -6.54 10.92
CA ARG A 190 -12.24 -7.46 9.80
C ARG A 190 -11.11 -6.93 8.94
N THR A 191 -11.14 -5.66 8.57
CA THR A 191 -10.10 -5.00 7.76
C THR A 191 -8.76 -5.03 8.47
N LEU A 192 -8.71 -4.71 9.76
CA LEU A 192 -7.48 -4.71 10.55
C LEU A 192 -6.90 -6.13 10.69
N LYS A 193 -7.75 -7.13 10.92
CA LYS A 193 -7.35 -8.54 10.96
C LYS A 193 -6.80 -9.00 9.61
N ALA A 194 -7.44 -8.61 8.51
CA ALA A 194 -7.00 -8.94 7.16
C ALA A 194 -5.65 -8.29 6.85
N TYR A 195 -5.47 -6.99 7.15
CA TYR A 195 -4.21 -6.27 6.98
C TYR A 195 -3.04 -6.96 7.72
N CYS A 196 -3.23 -7.30 8.99
CA CYS A 196 -2.24 -8.03 9.78
C CYS A 196 -1.94 -9.41 9.20
N SER A 197 -2.96 -10.11 8.70
CA SER A 197 -2.82 -11.43 8.10
C SER A 197 -2.03 -11.38 6.79
N VAL A 198 -2.31 -10.41 5.92
CA VAL A 198 -1.57 -10.19 4.66
C VAL A 198 -0.10 -9.87 4.94
N ARG A 199 0.18 -8.94 5.86
CA ARG A 199 1.58 -8.63 6.25
C ARG A 199 2.34 -9.85 6.76
N ARG A 200 1.69 -10.68 7.56
CA ARG A 200 2.27 -11.94 8.05
C ARG A 200 2.50 -12.95 6.91
N GLY A 201 1.53 -13.11 6.02
CA GLY A 201 1.61 -14.01 4.87
C GLY A 201 2.72 -13.60 3.90
N VAL A 202 2.80 -12.31 3.54
CA VAL A 202 3.89 -11.78 2.69
C VAL A 202 5.25 -12.00 3.33
N ARG A 203 5.39 -11.73 4.64
CA ARG A 203 6.64 -12.03 5.36
C ARG A 203 7.04 -13.51 5.25
N GLN A 204 6.08 -14.44 5.29
CA GLN A 204 6.36 -15.87 5.15
C GLN A 204 6.73 -16.23 3.70
N LEU A 205 6.02 -15.70 2.71
CA LEU A 205 6.31 -15.93 1.30
C LEU A 205 7.71 -15.41 0.92
N MET A 206 8.11 -14.24 1.41
CA MET A 206 9.43 -13.66 1.16
C MET A 206 10.60 -14.49 1.73
N LYS A 207 10.34 -15.45 2.64
CA LYS A 207 11.37 -16.42 3.08
C LYS A 207 11.66 -17.48 2.03
N LYS A 208 10.72 -17.73 1.11
CA LYS A 208 10.81 -18.80 0.09
C LYS A 208 10.99 -18.23 -1.32
N TYR A 209 10.37 -17.09 -1.60
CA TYR A 209 10.38 -16.43 -2.90
C TYR A 209 11.19 -15.14 -2.80
N SER A 210 12.12 -14.95 -3.74
CA SER A 210 12.95 -13.76 -3.79
C SER A 210 12.11 -12.58 -4.26
N VAL A 211 12.23 -11.46 -3.55
CA VAL A 211 11.69 -10.16 -3.96
C VAL A 211 12.84 -9.18 -3.90
N LYS A 212 13.00 -8.37 -4.96
CA LYS A 212 14.01 -7.32 -5.04
C LYS A 212 13.36 -5.96 -4.92
N ALA A 213 13.99 -5.08 -4.18
CA ALA A 213 13.61 -3.67 -4.12
C ALA A 213 14.78 -2.82 -4.64
N CYS A 214 14.47 -1.65 -5.18
CA CYS A 214 15.49 -0.67 -5.51
C CYS A 214 15.87 0.13 -4.27
N GLY A 215 17.15 0.13 -3.87
CA GLY A 215 17.60 0.91 -2.71
C GLY A 215 17.50 2.44 -2.84
N TYR A 216 16.98 2.95 -3.96
CA TYR A 216 16.87 4.39 -4.25
C TYR A 216 15.44 4.88 -4.51
N CYS A 217 14.54 4.01 -4.95
CA CYS A 217 13.15 4.38 -5.29
C CYS A 217 12.21 3.23 -4.91
N SER A 218 10.90 3.48 -4.90
CA SER A 218 9.87 2.51 -4.51
C SER A 218 9.61 1.39 -5.53
N GLU A 219 10.58 1.08 -6.39
CA GLU A 219 10.43 0.03 -7.41
C GLU A 219 10.68 -1.34 -6.77
N VAL A 220 9.77 -2.28 -7.03
CA VAL A 220 9.85 -3.65 -6.53
C VAL A 220 9.74 -4.62 -7.70
N HIS A 221 10.45 -5.74 -7.58
CA HIS A 221 10.42 -6.82 -8.54
C HIS A 221 10.31 -8.14 -7.81
N VAL A 222 9.25 -8.89 -8.07
CA VAL A 222 9.12 -10.25 -7.54
C VAL A 222 9.89 -11.20 -8.43
N GLY A 223 10.96 -11.80 -7.89
CA GLY A 223 11.81 -12.70 -8.63
C GLY A 223 13.26 -12.69 -8.12
N PRO A 224 14.07 -13.65 -8.61
CA PRO A 224 15.49 -13.79 -8.24
C PRO A 224 16.38 -12.61 -8.69
N TRP A 225 16.03 -11.91 -9.77
CA TRP A 225 16.79 -10.78 -10.30
C TRP A 225 15.85 -9.68 -10.74
N GLY A 226 16.09 -8.45 -10.30
CA GLY A 226 15.32 -7.30 -10.75
C GLY A 226 15.37 -7.11 -12.28
N HIS A 227 14.55 -6.21 -12.83
CA HIS A 227 14.56 -5.92 -14.26
C HIS A 227 15.72 -5.00 -14.70
N ASN A 228 15.90 -4.87 -16.02
CA ASN A 228 16.86 -3.93 -16.64
C ASN A 228 16.20 -2.64 -17.14
N ALA A 229 14.92 -2.45 -16.90
CA ALA A 229 14.25 -1.22 -17.29
C ALA A 229 14.86 0.01 -16.59
N LYS A 230 15.13 1.06 -17.37
CA LYS A 230 15.78 2.31 -16.92
C LYS A 230 14.74 3.35 -16.49
N LEU A 231 14.06 3.12 -15.36
CA LEU A 231 12.98 3.97 -14.86
C LEU A 231 13.14 4.41 -13.40
N CYS A 232 14.35 4.24 -12.84
CA CYS A 232 14.65 4.80 -11.53
C CYS A 232 14.60 6.33 -11.60
N GLY A 233 13.63 6.94 -10.93
CA GLY A 233 13.46 8.39 -10.82
C GLY A 233 14.11 9.02 -9.58
N ALA A 234 14.95 8.27 -8.87
CA ALA A 234 15.57 8.75 -7.64
C ALA A 234 16.58 9.89 -7.90
N PHE A 235 16.92 10.65 -6.86
CA PHE A 235 17.92 11.71 -6.96
C PHE A 235 19.21 11.21 -7.63
N LYS A 236 19.75 12.00 -8.56
CA LYS A 236 20.94 11.68 -9.37
C LYS A 236 20.83 10.40 -10.22
N HIS A 237 19.61 9.96 -10.59
CA HIS A 237 19.45 8.78 -11.47
C HIS A 237 20.14 8.92 -12.84
N GLN A 238 20.34 10.13 -13.36
CA GLN A 238 21.02 10.37 -14.64
C GLN A 238 22.46 9.84 -14.65
N TRP A 239 23.16 9.92 -13.52
CA TRP A 239 24.51 9.36 -13.34
C TRP A 239 24.55 7.83 -13.36
N ARG A 240 23.38 7.19 -13.21
CA ARG A 240 23.20 5.75 -13.25
C ARG A 240 22.40 5.31 -14.48
N ASP A 241 22.21 6.20 -15.46
CA ASP A 241 21.45 5.91 -16.69
C ASP A 241 20.03 5.37 -16.37
N GLY A 242 19.39 5.93 -15.33
CA GLY A 242 18.06 5.51 -14.88
C GLY A 242 17.97 4.08 -14.34
N LYS A 243 19.08 3.37 -14.12
CA LYS A 243 19.09 1.98 -13.65
C LYS A 243 18.74 1.87 -12.17
N HIS A 244 18.14 0.74 -11.79
CA HIS A 244 17.82 0.43 -10.40
C HIS A 244 19.02 -0.17 -9.67
N GLY A 245 19.15 0.14 -8.38
CA GLY A 245 20.09 -0.50 -7.48
C GLY A 245 19.39 -1.61 -6.70
N TRP A 246 19.34 -2.80 -7.29
CA TRP A 246 18.57 -3.92 -6.73
C TRP A 246 19.22 -4.50 -5.47
N GLN A 247 18.41 -4.68 -4.43
CA GLN A 247 18.74 -5.38 -3.19
C GLN A 247 17.62 -6.36 -2.83
N ASP A 248 17.84 -7.24 -1.86
CA ASP A 248 16.76 -8.05 -1.29
C ASP A 248 15.76 -7.16 -0.59
N ALA A 249 14.48 -7.35 -0.90
CA ALA A 249 13.41 -6.52 -0.37
C ALA A 249 13.12 -6.85 1.10
N ILE A 250 12.81 -5.83 1.89
CA ILE A 250 12.17 -5.99 3.20
C ILE A 250 10.65 -5.90 3.09
N LEU A 251 9.93 -6.37 4.11
CA LEU A 251 8.47 -6.37 4.13
C LEU A 251 7.87 -4.98 3.83
N ASP A 252 8.48 -3.93 4.38
CA ASP A 252 7.99 -2.56 4.23
C ASP A 252 8.28 -1.94 2.86
N GLU A 253 9.10 -2.57 2.02
CA GLU A 253 9.23 -2.18 0.60
C GLU A 253 8.12 -2.80 -0.25
N VAL A 254 7.59 -3.97 0.15
CA VAL A 254 6.49 -4.66 -0.56
C VAL A 254 5.12 -4.19 -0.06
N ILE A 255 4.97 -3.94 1.24
CA ILE A 255 3.77 -3.38 1.87
C ILE A 255 4.19 -2.19 2.75
N PRO A 256 4.48 -1.02 2.15
CA PRO A 256 4.88 0.16 2.89
C PRO A 256 3.78 0.67 3.82
N PRO A 257 4.08 0.88 5.11
CA PRO A 257 3.16 1.55 6.02
C PRO A 257 3.13 3.05 5.73
N ASN A 258 1.93 3.61 5.51
CA ASN A 258 1.73 5.06 5.54
C ASN A 258 1.51 5.52 6.98
N TYR A 259 2.50 6.14 7.63
CA TYR A 259 2.36 6.55 9.03
C TYR A 259 1.60 7.88 9.18
N VAL A 260 0.56 7.87 10.00
CA VAL A 260 -0.23 9.03 10.40
C VAL A 260 -0.10 9.26 11.91
N TRP A 261 -0.44 10.47 12.36
CA TRP A 261 -0.52 10.77 13.79
C TRP A 261 -1.73 10.07 14.41
N HIS A 262 -1.53 9.45 15.57
CA HIS A 262 -2.61 8.85 16.32
C HIS A 262 -3.44 9.94 17.01
N LEU A 263 -4.77 9.89 16.86
CA LEU A 263 -5.68 10.82 17.50
C LEU A 263 -6.47 10.12 18.62
N ARG A 264 -6.22 10.48 19.88
CA ARG A 264 -6.89 9.83 21.03
C ARG A 264 -8.38 10.16 21.10
N ASP A 265 -8.70 11.42 20.87
CA ASP A 265 -10.05 11.94 20.95
C ASP A 265 -10.37 12.71 19.65
N PRO A 266 -11.25 12.18 18.80
CA PRO A 266 -11.76 12.86 17.60
C PRO A 266 -12.44 14.20 17.87
N HIS A 267 -13.01 14.38 19.07
CA HIS A 267 -13.70 15.59 19.50
C HIS A 267 -12.79 16.55 20.27
N GLY A 268 -11.57 16.10 20.57
CA GLY A 268 -10.56 16.90 21.25
C GLY A 268 -9.95 17.99 20.37
N PRO A 269 -9.08 18.83 20.95
CA PRO A 269 -8.37 19.84 20.19
C PRO A 269 -7.48 19.21 19.10
N PRO A 270 -7.32 19.88 17.94
CA PRO A 270 -6.48 19.36 16.86
C PRO A 270 -5.02 19.28 17.31
N LEU A 271 -4.30 18.27 16.81
CA LEU A 271 -2.89 18.08 17.11
C LEU A 271 -2.05 19.30 16.67
N ARG A 272 -1.22 19.84 17.56
CA ARG A 272 -0.41 21.06 17.34
C ARG A 272 1.09 20.77 17.28
N THR A 273 1.84 21.63 16.59
CA THR A 273 3.31 21.50 16.47
C THR A 273 4.03 21.45 17.82
N ALA A 274 3.64 22.28 18.79
CA ALA A 274 4.29 22.36 20.11
C ALA A 274 4.26 21.03 20.88
N LEU A 275 3.20 20.24 20.69
CA LEU A 275 3.00 18.98 21.40
C LEU A 275 3.40 17.76 20.57
N ARG A 276 4.04 17.95 19.40
CA ARG A 276 4.43 16.89 18.46
C ARG A 276 5.20 15.75 19.13
N ARG A 277 6.02 16.05 20.14
CA ARG A 277 6.82 15.06 20.88
C ARG A 277 6.01 14.14 21.78
N TYR A 278 4.76 14.46 22.09
CA TYR A 278 3.86 13.65 22.93
C TYR A 278 2.98 12.72 22.10
N TYR A 279 2.79 13.00 20.81
CA TYR A 279 1.92 12.23 19.94
C TYR A 279 2.59 10.96 19.41
N GLY A 280 1.79 9.89 19.29
CA GLY A 280 2.16 8.64 18.63
C GLY A 280 1.93 8.68 17.11
N LYS A 281 2.53 7.74 16.40
CA LYS A 281 2.29 7.51 14.98
C LYS A 281 2.03 6.04 14.70
N VAL A 282 1.13 5.77 13.77
CA VAL A 282 0.70 4.41 13.45
C VAL A 282 0.34 4.32 11.96
N PRO A 283 0.36 3.13 11.32
CA PRO A 283 -0.07 3.03 9.93
C PRO A 283 -1.51 3.51 9.73
N ALA A 284 -1.79 4.21 8.63
CA ALA A 284 -3.07 4.85 8.33
C ALA A 284 -4.23 3.86 8.38
N VAL A 285 -4.04 2.65 7.86
CA VAL A 285 -5.04 1.57 7.92
C VAL A 285 -5.40 1.19 9.36
N VAL A 286 -4.42 1.18 10.27
CA VAL A 286 -4.65 0.89 11.68
C VAL A 286 -5.41 2.04 12.33
N GLU A 287 -4.97 3.28 12.09
CA GLU A 287 -5.65 4.47 12.64
C GLU A 287 -7.11 4.52 12.19
N VAL A 288 -7.39 4.36 10.89
CA VAL A 288 -8.75 4.39 10.34
C VAL A 288 -9.62 3.33 10.99
N CYS A 289 -9.12 2.10 11.16
CA CYS A 289 -9.89 1.03 11.76
C CYS A 289 -10.16 1.30 13.25
N VAL A 290 -9.16 1.82 13.98
CA VAL A 290 -9.30 2.14 15.41
C VAL A 290 -10.27 3.30 15.63
N GLN A 291 -10.21 4.35 14.79
CA GLN A 291 -11.17 5.45 14.79
C GLN A 291 -12.59 4.99 14.47
N ALA A 292 -12.73 3.92 13.67
CA ALA A 292 -14.00 3.25 13.40
C ALA A 292 -14.45 2.29 14.53
N GLY A 293 -13.73 2.25 15.64
CA GLY A 293 -14.07 1.50 16.85
C GLY A 293 -13.45 0.11 16.95
N ALA A 294 -12.52 -0.26 16.06
CA ALA A 294 -11.79 -1.53 16.19
C ALA A 294 -10.84 -1.52 17.39
N VAL A 295 -10.70 -2.67 18.04
CA VAL A 295 -9.76 -2.84 19.16
C VAL A 295 -8.31 -2.67 18.67
N ILE A 296 -7.53 -1.89 19.41
CA ILE A 296 -6.12 -1.62 19.12
C ILE A 296 -5.31 -2.91 19.32
N PRO A 297 -4.60 -3.43 18.29
CA PRO A 297 -3.73 -4.59 18.45
C PRO A 297 -2.53 -4.27 19.34
N GLU A 298 -2.12 -5.22 20.19
CA GLU A 298 -0.99 -5.03 21.14
C GLU A 298 0.30 -4.55 20.47
N SER A 299 0.58 -5.04 19.25
CA SER A 299 1.78 -4.64 18.49
C SER A 299 1.84 -3.16 18.14
N TYR A 300 0.69 -2.46 18.11
CA TYR A 300 0.61 -1.05 17.73
C TYR A 300 0.42 -0.10 18.92
N LYS A 301 0.03 -0.60 20.10
CA LYS A 301 -0.15 0.24 21.31
C LYS A 301 1.09 1.09 21.65
N PRO A 302 2.34 0.57 21.63
CA PRO A 302 3.52 1.39 21.92
C PRO A 302 3.72 2.51 20.91
N MET A 303 3.35 2.29 19.64
CA MET A 303 3.51 3.28 18.57
C MET A 303 2.52 4.45 18.72
N MET A 304 1.34 4.15 19.26
CA MET A 304 0.30 5.14 19.58
C MET A 304 0.61 5.96 20.84
N ARG A 305 1.63 5.56 21.63
CA ARG A 305 2.07 6.24 22.85
C ARG A 305 0.95 6.46 23.86
N LEU A 306 0.12 5.44 24.10
CA LEU A 306 -1.06 5.54 24.99
C LEU A 306 -0.68 5.78 26.46
N ASP A 307 0.57 5.50 26.82
CA ASP A 307 1.20 5.65 28.13
C ASP A 307 1.70 7.08 28.43
N ILE A 308 1.72 7.97 27.44
CA ILE A 308 2.19 9.35 27.62
C ILE A 308 1.02 10.26 28.00
N ILE A 309 1.17 11.10 29.01
CA ILE A 309 0.17 12.15 29.31
C ILE A 309 0.40 13.31 28.34
N ILE A 310 -0.64 13.75 27.63
CA ILE A 310 -0.58 14.92 26.74
C ILE A 310 -0.85 16.15 27.60
N PRO A 311 0.06 17.15 27.62
CA PRO A 311 -0.14 18.37 28.38
C PRO A 311 -1.47 19.04 28.01
N ASP A 312 -2.19 19.55 29.01
CA ASP A 312 -3.40 20.32 28.78
C ASP A 312 -3.11 21.70 28.16
N THR A 313 -4.13 22.53 27.97
CA THR A 313 -3.96 23.81 27.27
C THR A 313 -3.05 24.80 28.02
N GLU A 314 -3.03 24.76 29.34
CA GLU A 314 -2.21 25.65 30.16
C GLU A 314 -0.78 25.09 30.28
N GLU A 315 -0.64 23.80 30.55
CA GLU A 315 0.65 23.12 30.57
C GLU A 315 1.36 23.20 29.22
N ALA A 316 0.61 23.09 28.11
CA ALA A 316 1.14 23.20 26.76
C ALA A 316 1.86 24.53 26.50
N ARG A 317 1.50 25.62 27.19
CA ARG A 317 2.19 26.92 27.08
C ARG A 317 3.56 26.91 27.78
N LEU A 318 3.73 26.08 28.80
CA LEU A 318 4.96 25.96 29.59
C LEU A 318 5.99 25.04 28.92
N VAL A 319 5.54 24.15 28.03
CA VAL A 319 6.40 23.25 27.27
C VAL A 319 6.51 23.61 25.78
N ALA A 320 5.95 24.73 25.33
CA ALA A 320 6.01 25.18 23.93
C ALA A 320 7.30 25.93 23.60
#